data_AF-A0A8S3ENV7-F1
#
_entry.id   AF-A0A8S3ENV7-F1
#
_cell.length_a   1.000
_cell.length_b   1.000
_cell.length_c   1.000
_cell.angle_alpha   90.00
_cell.angle_beta   90.00
_cell.angle_gamma   90.00
#
_symmetry.space_group_name_H-M   'P 1'
#
loop_
_entity.id
_entity.type
_entity.pdbx_description
1 polymer ?
#
loop_
_entity_poly.entity_id
_entity_poly.type
_entity_poly.pdbx_seq_one_letter_code
_entity_poly.pdbx_strand_id
1 'polypeptide(L)'
;EWSSHTAERYTGVKFIAVQLSALMIKRFHRTKRNTKGFIAEIILPILFILLAIVVTKLAPNEAEPPMLILHPWYWNKPNYIFQSLPMNENASLISLSVKDTFTRSPSLGTRCITTTMLNKRLYPCMNKDISHFDVQTSAAVMNALNSVNYNQTRISPACDCWNKMQTCPIGSGGPAASFDITNTSDILYDLQGFNITDWLVKTEYDLEYLMKRFGGFEFQPNPILNSYDIVNETLINRILNITNQSSTENKASKIALLFRINPPQISVWYNNKGWPASVAFLNIFNNALLRGLLTQGNSSIDISDYGIT
;
A
#
# COMPACT_ATOMS: atom_id res chain seq x y z
N GLU A 1 -54.34 -21.96 86.11
CA GLU A 1 -54.72 -21.27 84.86
C GLU A 1 -53.72 -21.61 83.78
N TRP A 2 -54.12 -22.45 82.82
CA TRP A 2 -53.42 -22.60 81.55
C TRP A 2 -54.51 -22.56 80.49
N SER A 3 -54.90 -21.35 80.10
CA SER A 3 -55.87 -21.11 79.03
C SER A 3 -55.29 -21.66 77.73
N SER A 4 -55.91 -22.73 77.26
CA SER A 4 -55.67 -23.41 76.00
C SER A 4 -55.95 -22.46 74.82
N HIS A 5 -54.96 -21.70 74.39
CA HIS A 5 -54.97 -21.04 73.09
C HIS A 5 -54.73 -22.07 72.00
N THR A 6 -55.79 -22.79 71.60
CA THR A 6 -55.77 -23.55 70.34
C THR A 6 -56.09 -22.57 69.22
N ALA A 7 -55.06 -22.15 68.49
CA ALA A 7 -55.23 -21.31 67.31
C ALA A 7 -56.14 -22.02 66.30
N GLU A 8 -57.11 -21.27 65.77
CA GLU A 8 -58.10 -21.74 64.79
C GLU A 8 -57.39 -22.33 63.56
N ARG A 9 -57.66 -23.61 63.22
CA ARG A 9 -57.03 -24.26 62.07
C ARG A 9 -57.65 -23.74 60.78
N TYR A 10 -56.85 -23.04 59.96
CA TYR A 10 -57.26 -22.67 58.60
C TYR A 10 -57.54 -23.94 57.77
N THR A 11 -58.69 -23.99 57.09
CA THR A 11 -59.09 -25.09 56.19
C THR A 11 -59.28 -24.59 54.75
N GLY A 12 -59.19 -25.51 53.77
CA GLY A 12 -59.43 -25.21 52.35
C GLY A 12 -58.38 -24.31 51.68
N VAL A 13 -58.80 -23.43 50.78
CA VAL A 13 -57.90 -22.55 49.97
C VAL A 13 -57.06 -21.61 50.84
N LYS A 14 -57.61 -21.18 51.98
CA LYS A 14 -56.91 -20.31 52.93
C LYS A 14 -55.71 -21.00 53.60
N PHE A 15 -55.81 -22.30 53.84
CA PHE A 15 -54.70 -23.11 54.35
C PHE A 15 -53.56 -23.19 53.32
N ILE A 16 -53.91 -23.44 52.05
CA ILE A 16 -52.93 -23.52 50.96
C ILE A 16 -52.21 -22.18 50.76
N ALA A 17 -52.93 -21.06 50.84
CA ALA A 17 -52.34 -19.72 50.72
C ALA A 17 -51.35 -19.41 51.86
N VAL A 18 -51.69 -19.76 53.10
CA VAL A 18 -50.80 -19.58 54.26
C VAL A 18 -49.60 -20.53 54.17
N GLN A 19 -49.78 -21.75 53.67
CA GLN A 19 -48.69 -22.69 53.45
C GLN A 19 -47.74 -22.21 52.34
N LEU A 20 -48.28 -21.67 51.24
CA LEU A 20 -47.50 -21.10 50.15
C LEU A 20 -46.70 -19.88 50.64
N SER A 21 -47.32 -18.98 51.40
CA SER A 21 -46.63 -17.82 51.95
C SER A 21 -45.52 -18.22 52.93
N ALA A 22 -45.78 -19.19 53.81
CA ALA A 22 -44.77 -19.74 54.71
C ALA A 22 -43.60 -20.40 53.95
N LEU A 23 -43.88 -21.12 52.86
CA LEU A 23 -42.86 -21.71 52.00
C LEU A 23 -42.03 -20.64 51.27
N MET A 24 -42.66 -19.57 50.79
CA MET A 24 -41.98 -18.43 50.15
C MET A 24 -41.08 -17.69 51.15
N ILE A 25 -41.56 -17.45 52.37
CA ILE A 25 -40.78 -16.86 53.47
C ILE A 25 -39.57 -17.75 53.80
N LYS A 26 -39.77 -19.08 53.93
CA LYS A 26 -38.67 -20.03 54.19
C LYS A 26 -37.63 -20.04 53.06
N ARG A 27 -38.07 -20.01 51.79
CA ARG A 27 -37.18 -19.93 50.62
C ARG A 27 -36.41 -18.61 50.61
N PHE A 28 -37.07 -17.49 50.91
CA PHE A 28 -36.46 -16.17 51.00
C PHE A 28 -35.40 -16.07 52.11
N HIS A 29 -35.67 -16.61 53.31
CA HIS A 29 -34.65 -16.65 54.36
C HIS A 29 -33.46 -17.54 53.99
N ARG A 30 -33.70 -18.64 53.26
CA ARG A 30 -32.62 -19.51 52.76
C ARG A 30 -31.78 -18.82 51.70
N THR A 31 -32.37 -18.08 50.75
CA THR A 31 -31.62 -17.32 49.74
C THR A 31 -30.86 -16.16 50.37
N LYS A 32 -31.45 -15.42 51.30
CA LYS A 32 -30.78 -14.34 52.05
C LYS A 32 -29.59 -14.85 52.88
N ARG A 33 -29.69 -16.04 53.47
CA ARG A 33 -28.58 -16.64 54.26
C ARG A 33 -27.52 -17.30 53.37
N ASN A 34 -27.85 -17.69 52.14
CA ASN A 34 -26.92 -18.30 51.20
C ASN A 34 -26.25 -17.25 50.29
N THR A 35 -25.37 -16.45 50.87
CA THR A 35 -24.64 -15.39 50.16
C THR A 35 -23.80 -15.91 49.00
N LYS A 36 -23.22 -17.12 49.11
CA LYS A 36 -22.46 -17.76 48.04
C LYS A 36 -23.34 -18.12 46.84
N GLY A 37 -24.54 -18.65 47.08
CA GLY A 37 -25.52 -18.95 46.03
C GLY A 37 -26.02 -17.67 45.34
N PHE A 38 -26.29 -16.62 46.10
CA PHE A 38 -26.71 -15.33 45.54
C PHE A 38 -25.64 -14.71 44.61
N ILE A 39 -24.36 -14.79 44.99
CA ILE A 39 -23.26 -14.32 44.15
C ILE A 39 -23.17 -15.14 42.85
N ALA A 40 -23.26 -16.48 42.95
CA ALA A 40 -23.13 -17.36 41.79
C ALA A 40 -24.33 -17.29 40.83
N GLU A 41 -25.55 -17.12 41.34
CA GLU A 41 -26.77 -17.13 40.53
C GLU A 41 -27.13 -15.76 39.96
N ILE A 42 -26.79 -14.66 40.65
CA ILE A 42 -27.18 -13.30 40.23
C ILE A 42 -25.97 -12.48 39.76
N ILE A 43 -24.92 -12.39 40.56
CA ILE A 43 -23.80 -11.47 40.29
C ILE A 43 -22.92 -12.00 39.15
N LEU A 44 -22.65 -13.31 39.13
CA LEU A 44 -21.77 -13.93 38.14
C LEU A 44 -22.30 -13.81 36.69
N PRO A 45 -23.59 -14.07 36.38
CA PRO A 45 -24.14 -13.81 35.04
C PRO A 45 -24.06 -12.35 34.61
N ILE A 46 -24.32 -11.41 35.54
CA ILE A 46 -24.22 -9.96 35.26
C ILE A 46 -22.76 -9.60 34.91
N LEU A 47 -21.79 -10.14 35.64
CA LEU A 47 -20.38 -9.91 35.37
C LEU A 47 -19.96 -10.49 34.00
N PHE A 48 -20.46 -11.67 33.63
CA PHE A 48 -20.23 -12.22 32.29
C PHE A 48 -20.86 -11.37 31.18
N ILE A 49 -22.07 -10.84 31.38
CA ILE A 49 -22.71 -9.93 30.41
C ILE A 49 -21.89 -8.64 30.27
N LEU A 50 -21.43 -8.06 31.39
CA LEU A 50 -20.57 -6.88 31.36
C LEU A 50 -19.25 -7.15 30.63
N LEU A 51 -18.60 -8.29 30.89
CA LEU A 51 -17.40 -8.72 30.18
C LEU A 51 -17.67 -8.87 28.68
N ALA A 52 -18.78 -9.51 28.31
CA ALA A 52 -19.18 -9.68 26.91
C ALA A 52 -19.39 -8.32 26.22
N ILE A 53 -20.06 -7.36 26.88
CA ILE A 53 -20.25 -6.01 26.34
C ILE A 53 -18.90 -5.32 26.14
N VAL A 54 -17.96 -5.43 27.09
CA VAL A 54 -16.61 -4.87 26.94
C VAL A 54 -15.91 -5.49 25.74
N VAL A 55 -15.93 -6.82 25.61
CA VAL A 55 -15.31 -7.52 24.46
C VAL A 55 -15.94 -7.09 23.14
N THR A 56 -17.28 -6.99 23.07
CA THR A 56 -17.96 -6.56 21.84
C THR A 56 -17.65 -5.11 21.47
N LYS A 57 -17.36 -4.23 22.43
CA LYS A 57 -16.92 -2.86 22.16
C LYS A 57 -15.46 -2.75 21.71
N LEU A 58 -14.64 -3.75 22.03
CA LEU A 58 -13.27 -3.83 21.53
C LEU A 58 -13.22 -4.34 20.08
N ALA A 59 -14.24 -5.07 19.64
CA ALA A 59 -14.37 -5.44 18.24
C ALA A 59 -14.59 -4.18 17.39
N PRO A 60 -13.87 -4.03 16.28
CA PRO A 60 -14.11 -2.91 15.37
C PRO A 60 -15.53 -3.02 14.81
N ASN A 61 -16.26 -1.91 14.80
CA ASN A 61 -17.56 -1.87 14.14
C ASN A 61 -17.36 -2.06 12.64
N GLU A 62 -18.08 -3.01 12.04
CA GLU A 62 -18.15 -3.17 10.57
C GLU A 62 -18.98 -2.03 9.97
N ALA A 63 -18.40 -0.84 9.91
CA ALA A 63 -18.92 0.25 9.11
C ALA A 63 -18.35 0.15 7.70
N GLU A 64 -19.12 0.56 6.69
CA GLU A 64 -18.59 0.73 5.34
C GLU A 64 -17.39 1.71 5.40
N PRO A 65 -16.22 1.31 4.88
CA PRO A 65 -15.06 2.18 4.91
C PRO A 65 -15.33 3.43 4.06
N PRO A 66 -14.90 4.62 4.52
CA PRO A 66 -15.05 5.84 3.73
C PRO A 66 -14.24 5.73 2.43
N MET A 67 -14.66 6.47 1.41
CA MET A 67 -13.91 6.59 0.16
C MET A 67 -12.44 6.98 0.42
N LEU A 68 -11.51 6.25 -0.20
CA LEU A 68 -10.08 6.44 -0.02
C LEU A 68 -9.46 6.99 -1.30
N ILE A 69 -8.75 8.11 -1.22
CA ILE A 69 -8.06 8.71 -2.38
C ILE A 69 -6.79 7.90 -2.68
N LEU A 70 -6.51 7.58 -3.94
CA LEU A 70 -5.39 6.70 -4.25
C LEU A 70 -4.05 7.45 -4.20
N HIS A 71 -3.31 7.30 -3.10
CA HIS A 71 -2.00 7.93 -2.93
C HIS A 71 -1.04 7.12 -2.03
N PRO A 72 0.29 7.26 -2.16
CA PRO A 72 1.25 6.46 -1.38
C PRO A 72 1.45 6.96 0.06
N TRP A 73 0.96 8.15 0.44
CA TRP A 73 1.31 8.76 1.73
C TRP A 73 0.53 8.21 2.95
N TYR A 74 -0.06 7.02 2.85
CA TYR A 74 -0.73 6.34 3.96
C TYR A 74 0.23 5.72 4.96
N TRP A 75 1.45 5.43 4.53
CA TRP A 75 2.42 4.70 5.34
C TRP A 75 3.33 5.63 6.17
N ASN A 76 4.15 5.01 7.02
CA ASN A 76 5.09 5.72 7.88
C ASN A 76 6.07 6.57 7.07
N LYS A 77 6.40 7.75 7.60
CA LYS A 77 7.40 8.65 7.03
C LYS A 77 8.80 8.35 7.61
N PRO A 78 9.89 8.55 6.84
CA PRO A 78 9.89 8.89 5.42
C PRO A 78 9.45 7.70 4.56
N ASN A 79 8.81 7.99 3.42
CA ASN A 79 8.42 7.00 2.43
C ASN A 79 9.54 6.91 1.38
N TYR A 80 10.05 5.70 1.18
CA TYR A 80 11.14 5.41 0.25
C TYR A 80 10.59 4.84 -1.04
N ILE A 81 10.99 5.45 -2.15
CA ILE A 81 10.63 5.05 -3.51
C ILE A 81 11.92 4.96 -4.31
N PHE A 82 11.96 4.14 -5.35
CA PHE A 82 13.11 4.06 -6.23
C PHE A 82 12.70 4.27 -7.68
N GLN A 83 13.65 4.72 -8.49
CA GLN A 83 13.58 4.72 -9.94
C GLN A 83 14.86 4.11 -10.51
N SER A 84 14.79 3.44 -11.66
CA SER A 84 15.98 2.90 -12.33
C SER A 84 15.86 3.08 -13.84
N LEU A 85 16.89 3.67 -14.45
CA LEU A 85 17.07 3.71 -15.90
C LEU A 85 18.08 2.65 -16.34
N PRO A 86 17.93 2.10 -17.56
CA PRO A 86 18.92 1.19 -18.11
C PRO A 86 20.23 1.95 -18.36
N MET A 87 21.35 1.37 -17.95
CA MET A 87 22.68 1.89 -18.32
C MET A 87 23.02 1.44 -19.73
N ASN A 88 23.48 2.38 -20.56
CA ASN A 88 24.01 2.13 -21.91
C ASN A 88 22.99 1.73 -22.99
N GLU A 89 21.69 1.78 -22.70
CA GLU A 89 20.64 1.61 -23.70
C GLU A 89 19.88 2.92 -23.90
N ASN A 90 19.49 3.22 -25.14
CA ASN A 90 18.76 4.44 -25.45
C ASN A 90 17.35 4.34 -24.87
N ALA A 91 17.18 4.84 -23.64
CA ALA A 91 15.86 5.06 -23.06
C ALA A 91 15.04 5.95 -24.01
N SER A 92 13.75 5.63 -24.15
CA SER A 92 12.88 6.45 -24.99
C SER A 92 12.83 7.89 -24.47
N LEU A 93 12.62 8.87 -25.36
CA LEU A 93 12.46 10.28 -24.95
C LEU A 93 11.31 10.43 -23.94
N ILE A 94 10.26 9.61 -24.06
CA ILE A 94 9.14 9.57 -23.11
C ILE A 94 9.61 9.06 -21.75
N SER A 95 10.40 7.97 -21.71
CA SER A 95 10.96 7.43 -20.46
C SER A 95 11.81 8.48 -19.73
N LEU A 96 12.66 9.21 -20.45
CA LEU A 96 13.47 10.29 -19.88
C LEU A 96 12.60 11.43 -19.36
N SER A 97 11.61 11.85 -20.15
CA SER A 97 10.67 12.89 -19.75
C SER A 97 9.88 12.50 -18.50
N VAL A 98 9.46 11.23 -18.40
CA VAL A 98 8.74 10.71 -17.23
C VAL A 98 9.65 10.65 -16.00
N LYS A 99 10.90 10.19 -16.13
CA LYS A 99 11.89 10.25 -15.03
C LYS A 99 12.04 11.68 -14.50
N ASP A 100 12.21 12.63 -15.41
CA ASP A 100 12.37 14.04 -15.06
C ASP A 100 11.16 14.61 -14.30
N THR A 101 9.95 14.08 -14.53
CA THR A 101 8.77 14.53 -13.77
C THR A 101 8.80 14.12 -12.30
N PHE A 102 9.49 13.04 -11.94
CA PHE A 102 9.64 12.65 -10.54
C PHE A 102 10.56 13.60 -9.77
N THR A 103 11.53 14.21 -10.45
CA THR A 103 12.55 15.10 -9.90
C THR A 103 12.28 16.59 -10.18
N ARG A 104 11.07 16.95 -10.61
CA ARG A 104 10.61 18.35 -10.76
C ARG A 104 9.28 18.56 -10.06
N SER A 105 9.01 19.76 -9.53
CA SER A 105 7.70 20.11 -8.97
C SER A 105 6.59 19.94 -10.02
N PRO A 106 5.43 19.32 -9.71
CA PRO A 106 4.91 18.90 -8.40
C PRO A 106 5.37 17.50 -7.90
N SER A 107 6.31 16.86 -8.59
CA SER A 107 6.93 15.57 -8.27
C SER A 107 5.91 14.41 -8.23
N LEU A 108 5.95 13.57 -7.21
CA LEU A 108 5.23 12.31 -7.11
C LEU A 108 3.72 12.52 -6.91
N GLY A 109 2.91 11.90 -7.76
CA GLY A 109 1.44 11.86 -7.61
C GLY A 109 0.79 13.25 -7.62
N THR A 110 -0.22 13.45 -6.78
CA THR A 110 -1.07 14.65 -6.77
C THR A 110 -0.99 15.45 -5.46
N ARG A 111 0.04 15.26 -4.62
CA ARG A 111 0.13 15.96 -3.34
C ARG A 111 0.48 17.43 -3.48
N CYS A 112 1.29 17.80 -4.47
CA CYS A 112 1.78 19.17 -4.65
C CYS A 112 1.27 19.86 -5.90
N ILE A 113 0.20 19.35 -6.51
CA ILE A 113 -0.51 20.10 -7.56
C ILE A 113 -1.21 21.32 -6.96
N THR A 114 -1.59 22.29 -7.78
CA THR A 114 -2.29 23.50 -7.33
C THR A 114 -3.70 23.17 -6.81
N THR A 115 -4.41 22.31 -7.54
CA THR A 115 -5.81 21.89 -7.37
C THR A 115 -5.97 20.56 -6.60
N THR A 116 -5.26 20.37 -5.48
CA THR A 116 -5.37 19.11 -4.71
C THR A 116 -6.74 18.94 -4.05
N MET A 117 -7.34 17.76 -4.21
CA MET A 117 -8.44 17.30 -3.35
C MET A 117 -7.93 16.84 -1.96
N LEU A 118 -6.61 16.74 -1.80
CA LEU A 118 -5.96 16.31 -0.56
C LEU A 118 -5.95 17.42 0.49
N ASN A 119 -6.17 17.04 1.75
CA ASN A 119 -6.09 17.94 2.88
C ASN A 119 -4.64 18.43 3.08
N LYS A 120 -4.37 19.67 2.67
CA LYS A 120 -3.04 20.32 2.75
C LYS A 120 -2.47 20.38 4.18
N ARG A 121 -3.30 20.27 5.24
CA ARG A 121 -2.81 20.19 6.63
C ARG A 121 -2.24 18.81 6.98
N LEU A 122 -2.85 17.74 6.48
CA LEU A 122 -2.39 16.37 6.73
C LEU A 122 -1.22 16.00 5.81
N TYR A 123 -1.26 16.50 4.57
CA TYR A 123 -0.26 16.21 3.54
C TYR A 123 0.37 17.52 3.01
N PRO A 124 1.18 18.22 3.82
CA PRO A 124 1.81 19.46 3.39
C PRO A 124 2.87 19.22 2.31
N CYS A 125 3.06 20.19 1.42
CA CYS A 125 4.15 20.20 0.44
C CYS A 125 5.35 20.97 0.97
N MET A 126 6.54 20.55 0.57
CA MET A 126 7.77 21.26 0.86
C MET A 126 7.95 22.38 -0.16
N ASN A 127 8.08 23.62 0.34
CA ASN A 127 8.37 24.82 -0.47
C ASN A 127 9.85 24.94 -0.87
N LYS A 128 10.60 23.84 -0.82
CA LYS A 128 12.02 23.80 -1.19
C LYS A 128 12.17 23.05 -2.50
N ASP A 129 13.13 23.47 -3.31
CA ASP A 129 13.55 22.71 -4.48
C ASP A 129 14.05 21.33 -4.06
N ILE A 130 14.00 20.41 -5.02
CA ILE A 130 14.42 19.03 -4.84
C ILE A 130 15.92 19.02 -4.55
N SER A 131 16.29 18.29 -3.50
CA SER A 131 17.69 18.22 -3.05
C SER A 131 18.27 16.86 -3.37
N HIS A 132 19.33 16.86 -4.18
CA HIS A 132 20.06 15.68 -4.60
C HIS A 132 21.18 15.35 -3.62
N PHE A 133 21.29 14.07 -3.24
CA PHE A 133 22.32 13.57 -2.33
C PHE A 133 23.08 12.41 -2.95
N ASP A 134 24.37 12.65 -3.21
CA ASP A 134 25.32 11.61 -3.54
C ASP A 134 25.90 10.98 -2.27
N VAL A 135 25.53 9.73 -2.00
CA VAL A 135 26.02 9.00 -0.83
C VAL A 135 27.28 8.24 -1.21
N GLN A 136 28.40 8.61 -0.57
CA GLN A 136 29.63 7.83 -0.74
C GLN A 136 29.52 6.48 -0.05
N THR A 137 29.86 5.42 -0.79
CA THR A 137 30.00 4.06 -0.25
C THR A 137 31.11 3.99 0.79
N SER A 138 30.80 3.37 1.93
CA SER A 138 31.80 3.10 2.96
C SER A 138 32.88 2.14 2.46
N ALA A 139 34.11 2.31 2.95
CA ALA A 139 35.24 1.44 2.57
C ALA A 139 34.97 -0.04 2.91
N ALA A 140 34.23 -0.31 3.99
CA ALA A 140 33.84 -1.66 4.37
C ALA A 140 32.91 -2.32 3.33
N VAL A 141 31.93 -1.57 2.83
CA VAL A 141 31.03 -2.02 1.77
C VAL A 141 31.81 -2.25 0.47
N MET A 142 32.69 -1.33 0.09
CA MET A 142 33.52 -1.49 -1.12
C MET A 142 34.43 -2.72 -1.03
N ASN A 143 35.05 -2.98 0.12
CA ASN A 143 35.87 -4.18 0.31
C ASN A 143 35.04 -5.46 0.21
N ALA A 144 33.82 -5.47 0.76
CA ALA A 144 32.90 -6.61 0.65
C ALA A 144 32.39 -6.83 -0.78
N LEU A 145 32.19 -5.78 -1.57
CA LEU A 145 31.78 -5.89 -2.98
C LEU A 145 32.93 -6.38 -3.86
N ASN A 146 34.15 -5.90 -3.60
CA ASN A 146 35.35 -6.31 -4.31
C ASN A 146 35.67 -7.79 -4.09
N SER A 147 35.43 -8.33 -2.89
CA SER A 147 35.69 -9.75 -2.59
C SER A 147 34.84 -10.71 -3.44
N VAL A 148 33.64 -10.28 -3.85
CA VAL A 148 32.71 -11.07 -4.67
C VAL A 148 32.81 -10.68 -6.16
N ASN A 149 33.71 -9.78 -6.55
CA ASN A 149 33.79 -9.20 -7.89
C ASN A 149 32.41 -8.71 -8.38
N TYR A 150 31.74 -7.92 -7.54
CA TYR A 150 30.41 -7.38 -7.82
C TYR A 150 30.39 -6.57 -9.12
N ASN A 151 29.31 -6.74 -9.88
CA ASN A 151 28.98 -6.00 -11.10
C ASN A 151 27.45 -5.97 -11.23
N GLN A 152 26.86 -5.15 -12.09
CA GLN A 152 25.40 -5.08 -12.29
C GLN A 152 24.78 -6.43 -12.64
N THR A 153 25.48 -7.29 -13.37
CA THR A 153 25.02 -8.64 -13.74
C THR A 153 25.33 -9.69 -12.67
N ARG A 154 26.20 -9.38 -11.71
CA ARG A 154 26.63 -10.30 -10.66
C ARG A 154 25.97 -9.94 -9.35
N ILE A 155 25.41 -10.95 -8.71
CA ILE A 155 24.68 -10.81 -7.46
C ILE A 155 25.66 -10.35 -6.36
N SER A 156 25.23 -9.40 -5.52
CA SER A 156 25.99 -8.94 -4.34
C SER A 156 26.19 -10.08 -3.32
N PRO A 157 26.93 -9.91 -2.20
CA PRO A 157 27.11 -10.95 -1.19
C PRO A 157 25.80 -11.68 -0.82
N ALA A 158 25.87 -13.01 -0.67
CA ALA A 158 24.70 -13.84 -0.38
C ALA A 158 24.25 -13.66 1.08
N CYS A 159 22.94 -13.63 1.30
CA CYS A 159 22.36 -13.59 2.64
C CYS A 159 22.19 -15.00 3.21
N ASP A 160 22.25 -15.10 4.53
CA ASP A 160 21.92 -16.31 5.26
C ASP A 160 20.40 -16.36 5.52
N CYS A 161 19.79 -17.50 5.17
CA CYS A 161 18.35 -17.76 5.27
C CYS A 161 18.04 -18.97 6.17
N TRP A 162 19.01 -19.50 6.93
CA TRP A 162 18.79 -20.71 7.74
C TRP A 162 17.87 -20.48 8.94
N ASN A 163 17.76 -19.25 9.43
CA ASN A 163 16.78 -18.88 10.44
C ASN A 163 15.47 -18.40 9.81
N LYS A 164 14.38 -18.32 10.58
CA LYS A 164 13.05 -17.82 10.12
C LYS A 164 13.09 -16.39 9.52
N MET A 165 14.22 -15.70 9.60
CA MET A 165 14.43 -14.33 9.13
C MET A 165 15.75 -14.25 8.37
N GLN A 166 15.74 -13.55 7.24
CA GLN A 166 16.91 -13.33 6.38
C GLN A 166 17.90 -12.38 7.08
N THR A 167 19.17 -12.77 7.13
CA THR A 167 20.27 -11.94 7.65
C THR A 167 21.32 -11.76 6.57
N CYS A 168 21.55 -10.52 6.16
CA CYS A 168 22.45 -10.18 5.07
C CYS A 168 23.78 -9.62 5.59
N PRO A 169 24.94 -10.06 5.06
CA PRO A 169 26.23 -9.47 5.39
C PRO A 169 26.37 -8.06 4.78
N ILE A 170 27.38 -7.31 5.24
CA ILE A 170 27.71 -5.98 4.72
C ILE A 170 27.98 -6.05 3.20
N GLY A 171 27.48 -5.05 2.46
CA GLY A 171 27.59 -4.98 0.99
C GLY A 171 26.51 -5.75 0.24
N SER A 172 25.62 -6.46 0.93
CA SER A 172 24.41 -7.03 0.34
C SER A 172 23.49 -5.92 -0.17
N GLY A 173 23.08 -5.99 -1.44
CA GLY A 173 22.32 -4.95 -2.12
C GLY A 173 23.17 -4.02 -3.00
N GLY A 174 24.50 -4.12 -2.94
CA GLY A 174 25.39 -3.31 -3.78
C GLY A 174 25.92 -2.05 -3.09
N PRO A 175 26.45 -1.09 -3.86
CA PRO A 175 26.92 0.19 -3.33
C PRO A 175 25.75 1.05 -2.79
N ALA A 176 26.08 2.12 -2.06
CA ALA A 176 25.10 3.12 -1.66
C ALA A 176 24.54 3.82 -2.90
N ALA A 177 23.22 3.90 -3.00
CA ALA A 177 22.53 4.60 -4.08
C ALA A 177 22.39 6.09 -3.74
N SER A 178 22.47 6.95 -4.75
CA SER A 178 22.09 8.37 -4.62
C SER A 178 20.57 8.50 -4.49
N PHE A 179 20.12 9.59 -3.89
CA PHE A 179 18.70 9.83 -3.71
C PHE A 179 18.35 11.32 -3.74
N ASP A 180 17.11 11.60 -4.10
CA ASP A 180 16.50 12.92 -4.09
C ASP A 180 15.46 13.02 -2.98
N ILE A 181 15.47 14.14 -2.25
CA ILE A 181 14.34 14.51 -1.38
C ILE A 181 13.36 15.35 -2.19
N THR A 182 12.18 14.79 -2.42
CA THR A 182 11.14 15.38 -3.28
C THR A 182 10.29 16.44 -2.56
N ASN A 183 9.56 17.26 -3.33
CA ASN A 183 8.59 18.23 -2.77
C ASN A 183 7.49 17.58 -1.92
N THR A 184 7.19 16.31 -2.17
CA THR A 184 6.22 15.52 -1.39
C THR A 184 6.81 14.94 -0.11
N SER A 185 8.02 15.35 0.30
CA SER A 185 8.75 14.81 1.46
C SER A 185 9.06 13.30 1.37
N ASP A 186 9.04 12.74 0.17
CA ASP A 186 9.42 11.35 -0.10
C ASP A 186 10.89 11.29 -0.54
N ILE A 187 11.56 10.18 -0.25
CA ILE A 187 12.95 9.93 -0.66
C ILE A 187 12.92 9.04 -1.91
N LEU A 188 13.47 9.54 -3.01
CA LEU A 188 13.52 8.86 -4.30
C LEU A 188 14.94 8.42 -4.61
N TYR A 189 15.24 7.12 -4.52
CA TYR A 189 16.54 6.57 -4.89
C TYR A 189 16.69 6.45 -6.40
N ASP A 190 17.88 6.78 -6.91
CA ASP A 190 18.29 6.46 -8.28
C ASP A 190 19.11 5.17 -8.27
N LEU A 191 18.50 4.10 -8.78
CA LEU A 191 19.08 2.76 -8.89
C LEU A 191 19.61 2.49 -10.30
N GLN A 192 20.04 3.53 -11.02
CA GLN A 192 20.74 3.36 -12.29
C GLN A 192 22.02 2.52 -12.07
N GLY A 193 22.14 1.42 -12.83
CA GLY A 193 23.30 0.52 -12.72
C GLY A 193 23.21 -0.56 -11.64
N PHE A 194 22.08 -0.63 -10.92
CA PHE A 194 21.83 -1.67 -9.93
C PHE A 194 21.06 -2.85 -10.53
N ASN A 195 21.24 -4.03 -9.94
CA ASN A 195 20.29 -5.12 -10.13
C ASN A 195 19.12 -4.91 -9.16
N ILE A 196 17.97 -4.48 -9.69
CA ILE A 196 16.80 -4.10 -8.89
C ILE A 196 16.30 -5.30 -8.07
N THR A 197 16.23 -6.50 -8.65
CA THR A 197 15.75 -7.68 -7.93
C THR A 197 16.65 -8.05 -6.76
N ASP A 198 17.97 -7.98 -6.95
CA ASP A 198 18.95 -8.25 -5.90
C ASP A 198 18.90 -7.19 -4.79
N TRP A 199 18.83 -5.91 -5.18
CA TRP A 199 18.69 -4.80 -4.25
C TRP A 199 17.42 -4.92 -3.42
N LEU A 200 16.26 -5.15 -4.05
CA LEU A 200 14.98 -5.26 -3.38
C LEU A 200 14.98 -6.38 -2.32
N VAL A 201 15.40 -7.59 -2.70
CA VAL A 201 15.37 -8.77 -1.82
C VAL A 201 16.34 -8.62 -0.64
N LYS A 202 17.53 -8.05 -0.87
CA LYS A 202 18.57 -7.95 0.17
C LYS A 202 18.37 -6.80 1.13
N THR A 203 17.69 -5.74 0.69
CA THR A 203 17.42 -4.55 1.52
C THR A 203 16.05 -4.58 2.20
N GLU A 204 15.17 -5.55 1.88
CA GLU A 204 13.79 -5.60 2.40
C GLU A 204 13.71 -5.61 3.93
N TYR A 205 14.65 -6.26 4.61
CA TYR A 205 14.69 -6.36 6.08
C TYR A 205 15.63 -5.34 6.74
N ASP A 206 16.24 -4.43 5.98
CA ASP A 206 16.98 -3.32 6.56
C ASP A 206 16.01 -2.38 7.29
N LEU A 207 16.41 -1.86 8.45
CA LEU A 207 15.61 -0.93 9.25
C LEU A 207 15.32 0.37 8.50
N GLU A 208 16.14 0.70 7.50
CA GLU A 208 15.90 1.79 6.57
C GLU A 208 14.62 1.56 5.74
N TYR A 209 14.44 0.40 5.11
CA TYR A 209 13.35 0.15 4.15
C TYR A 209 12.12 -0.58 4.75
N LEU A 210 12.31 -1.31 5.86
CA LEU A 210 11.29 -2.15 6.46
C LEU A 210 10.02 -1.34 6.79
N MET A 211 8.90 -1.73 6.18
CA MET A 211 7.59 -1.06 6.31
C MET A 211 7.60 0.44 5.96
N LYS A 212 8.57 0.87 5.13
CA LYS A 212 8.70 2.25 4.64
C LYS A 212 8.91 2.35 3.12
N ARG A 213 9.23 1.23 2.45
CA ARG A 213 9.33 1.12 0.99
C ARG A 213 8.21 0.26 0.44
N PHE A 214 7.32 0.87 -0.34
CA PHE A 214 6.13 0.18 -0.86
C PHE A 214 6.08 0.08 -2.38
N GLY A 215 7.05 0.66 -3.11
CA GLY A 215 7.10 0.56 -4.56
C GLY A 215 8.19 1.41 -5.20
N GLY A 216 8.21 1.40 -6.53
CA GLY A 216 9.18 2.11 -7.36
C GLY A 216 8.95 1.87 -8.85
N PHE A 217 9.83 2.44 -9.66
CA PHE A 217 9.71 2.48 -11.10
C PHE A 217 10.97 1.94 -11.77
N GLU A 218 10.81 1.06 -12.74
CA GLU A 218 11.90 0.59 -13.57
C GLU A 218 11.57 0.92 -15.02
N PHE A 219 12.43 1.70 -15.65
CA PHE A 219 12.32 2.02 -17.05
C PHE A 219 13.06 0.94 -17.83
N GLN A 220 12.38 0.29 -18.75
CA GLN A 220 13.02 -0.66 -19.64
C GLN A 220 13.58 0.08 -20.87
N PRO A 221 14.62 -0.49 -21.50
CA PRO A 221 15.10 -0.01 -22.78
C PRO A 221 14.00 0.01 -23.83
N ASN A 222 14.14 0.89 -24.81
CA ASN A 222 13.22 0.91 -25.92
C ASN A 222 13.42 -0.38 -26.74
N PRO A 223 12.40 -1.24 -26.93
CA PRO A 223 12.55 -2.37 -27.83
C PRO A 223 12.88 -1.83 -29.23
N ILE A 224 14.02 -2.26 -29.79
CA ILE A 224 14.51 -1.85 -31.12
C ILE A 224 13.52 -2.22 -32.24
N LEU A 225 12.47 -2.98 -31.93
CA LEU A 225 11.36 -3.23 -32.84
C LEU A 225 10.70 -1.91 -33.23
N ASN A 226 11.12 -1.36 -34.37
CA ASN A 226 10.36 -0.37 -35.10
C ASN A 226 8.98 -0.97 -35.30
N SER A 227 7.95 -0.28 -34.82
CA SER A 227 6.55 -0.66 -35.07
C SER A 227 6.26 -0.79 -36.58
N TYR A 228 7.06 -0.13 -37.43
CA TYR A 228 7.11 -0.30 -38.88
C TYR A 228 7.43 -1.74 -39.34
N ASP A 229 8.24 -2.50 -38.61
CA ASP A 229 8.65 -3.86 -39.02
C ASP A 229 7.60 -4.91 -38.66
N ILE A 230 6.81 -4.68 -37.60
CA ILE A 230 5.74 -5.60 -37.15
C ILE A 230 4.46 -5.40 -37.97
N VAL A 231 4.15 -4.16 -38.32
CA VAL A 231 2.92 -3.82 -39.06
C VAL A 231 3.27 -3.29 -40.44
N ASN A 232 3.60 -4.24 -41.31
CA ASN A 232 3.71 -3.98 -42.74
C ASN A 232 2.30 -3.80 -43.35
N GLU A 233 2.15 -2.92 -44.35
CA GLU A 233 0.87 -2.67 -45.04
C GLU A 233 0.22 -3.97 -45.54
N THR A 234 1.04 -4.97 -45.89
CA THR A 234 0.60 -6.30 -46.32
C THR A 234 -0.21 -7.05 -45.25
N LEU A 235 0.12 -6.88 -43.98
CA LEU A 235 -0.56 -7.52 -42.84
C LEU A 235 -1.88 -6.81 -42.53
N ILE A 236 -1.91 -5.47 -42.62
CA ILE A 236 -3.14 -4.68 -42.54
C ILE A 236 -4.11 -5.07 -43.67
N ASN A 237 -3.62 -5.17 -44.90
CA ASN A 237 -4.42 -5.57 -46.06
C ASN A 237 -4.96 -7.01 -45.94
N ARG A 238 -4.21 -7.93 -45.32
CA ARG A 238 -4.70 -9.28 -45.00
C ARG A 238 -5.85 -9.26 -43.99
N ILE A 239 -5.74 -8.48 -42.93
CA ILE A 239 -6.79 -8.38 -41.89
C ILE A 239 -8.06 -7.74 -42.47
N LEU A 240 -7.91 -6.71 -43.31
CA LEU A 240 -9.03 -6.07 -44.01
C LEU A 240 -9.73 -7.02 -44.99
N ASN A 241 -8.96 -7.85 -45.71
CA ASN A 241 -9.52 -8.89 -46.58
C ASN A 241 -10.28 -9.97 -45.79
N ILE A 242 -9.78 -10.40 -44.63
CA ILE A 242 -10.46 -11.39 -43.77
C ILE A 242 -11.80 -10.84 -43.23
N THR A 243 -11.88 -9.53 -43.00
CA THR A 243 -13.09 -8.90 -42.47
C THR A 243 -14.14 -8.57 -43.53
N ASN A 244 -13.89 -8.86 -44.82
CA ASN A 244 -14.84 -8.63 -45.95
C ASN A 244 -15.51 -7.24 -45.92
N GLN A 245 -14.83 -6.21 -45.40
CA GLN A 245 -15.33 -4.84 -45.40
C GLN A 245 -14.74 -4.09 -46.58
N SER A 246 -15.46 -4.08 -47.70
CA SER A 246 -15.08 -3.46 -48.98
C SER A 246 -15.11 -1.92 -48.99
N SER A 247 -14.95 -1.26 -47.85
CA SER A 247 -14.83 0.20 -47.80
C SER A 247 -14.28 0.64 -46.46
N THR A 248 -13.14 1.34 -46.47
CA THR A 248 -12.89 2.62 -45.77
C THR A 248 -11.37 2.80 -45.58
N GLU A 249 -10.74 3.57 -46.47
CA GLU A 249 -9.37 4.08 -46.31
C GLU A 249 -9.16 4.77 -44.94
N ASN A 250 -10.25 5.23 -44.30
CA ASN A 250 -10.25 5.86 -42.97
C ASN A 250 -10.26 4.89 -41.76
N LYS A 251 -10.44 3.57 -41.93
CA LYS A 251 -10.40 2.61 -40.80
C LYS A 251 -9.06 1.87 -40.69
N ALA A 252 -8.40 1.62 -41.81
CA ALA A 252 -7.04 1.05 -41.84
C ALA A 252 -6.05 1.94 -41.07
N SER A 253 -6.15 3.26 -41.24
CA SER A 253 -5.35 4.26 -40.51
C SER A 253 -5.60 4.25 -39.00
N LYS A 254 -6.83 3.96 -38.54
CA LYS A 254 -7.17 3.82 -37.11
C LYS A 254 -6.61 2.54 -36.50
N ILE A 255 -6.62 1.44 -37.25
CA ILE A 255 -6.04 0.16 -36.81
C ILE A 255 -4.51 0.25 -36.79
N ALA A 256 -3.89 0.87 -37.80
CA ALA A 256 -2.46 1.16 -37.79
C ALA A 256 -2.04 2.00 -36.58
N LEU A 257 -2.89 2.93 -36.14
CA LEU A 257 -2.68 3.73 -34.92
C LEU A 257 -2.59 2.88 -33.64
N LEU A 258 -3.38 1.79 -33.53
CA LEU A 258 -3.31 0.86 -32.39
C LEU A 258 -1.97 0.13 -32.32
N PHE A 259 -1.37 -0.18 -33.47
CA PHE A 259 -0.08 -0.85 -33.56
C PHE A 259 1.13 0.11 -33.62
N ARG A 260 0.90 1.39 -33.89
CA ARG A 260 1.93 2.45 -33.85
C ARG A 260 2.36 2.80 -32.43
N ILE A 261 1.63 2.36 -31.42
CA ILE A 261 1.98 2.60 -30.03
C ILE A 261 3.02 1.56 -29.65
N ASN A 262 4.29 1.96 -29.67
CA ASN A 262 5.35 1.29 -28.92
C ASN A 262 5.38 2.02 -27.57
N PRO A 263 4.51 1.68 -26.60
CA PRO A 263 4.51 2.39 -25.34
C PRO A 263 5.88 2.18 -24.69
N PRO A 264 6.45 3.21 -24.03
CA PRO A 264 7.65 3.01 -23.23
C PRO A 264 7.35 1.89 -22.23
N GLN A 265 8.19 0.87 -22.23
CA GLN A 265 8.04 -0.25 -21.32
C GLN A 265 8.51 0.22 -19.93
N ILE A 266 7.57 0.70 -19.12
CA ILE A 266 7.85 1.14 -17.75
C ILE A 266 7.17 0.15 -16.81
N SER A 267 7.97 -0.47 -15.95
CA SER A 267 7.52 -1.42 -14.94
C SER A 267 7.29 -0.71 -13.62
N VAL A 268 6.11 -0.93 -13.04
CA VAL A 268 5.75 -0.43 -11.71
C VAL A 268 5.96 -1.55 -10.71
N TRP A 269 6.88 -1.35 -9.78
CA TRP A 269 7.13 -2.25 -8.66
C TRP A 269 6.30 -1.83 -7.46
N TYR A 270 5.68 -2.80 -6.78
CA TYR A 270 4.89 -2.54 -5.57
C TYR A 270 5.04 -3.67 -4.56
N ASN A 271 4.92 -3.32 -3.27
CA ASN A 271 4.95 -4.26 -2.16
C ASN A 271 3.52 -4.53 -1.66
N ASN A 272 3.08 -5.78 -1.75
CA ASN A 272 1.75 -6.23 -1.29
C ASN A 272 1.52 -6.08 0.21
N LYS A 273 2.57 -5.81 1.02
CA LYS A 273 2.40 -5.44 2.44
C LYS A 273 1.68 -4.11 2.63
N GLY A 274 1.66 -3.23 1.61
CA GLY A 274 0.92 -1.97 1.63
C GLY A 274 -0.48 -2.14 1.03
N TRP A 275 -1.52 -1.95 1.85
CA TRP A 275 -2.95 -2.12 1.48
C TRP A 275 -3.30 -1.52 0.10
N PRO A 276 -2.98 -0.26 -0.25
CA PRO A 276 -3.29 0.28 -1.57
C PRO A 276 -2.07 0.42 -2.51
N ALA A 277 -0.97 -0.30 -2.27
CA ALA A 277 0.30 -0.02 -2.94
C ALA A 277 0.24 -0.12 -4.46
N SER A 278 -0.28 -1.21 -5.01
CA SER A 278 -0.36 -1.42 -6.46
C SER A 278 -1.03 -0.25 -7.19
N VAL A 279 -2.23 0.11 -6.74
CA VAL A 279 -3.05 1.15 -7.39
C VAL A 279 -2.50 2.54 -7.12
N ALA A 280 -1.93 2.79 -5.93
CA ALA A 280 -1.28 4.06 -5.61
C ALA A 280 -0.07 4.33 -6.51
N PHE A 281 0.83 3.36 -6.68
CA PHE A 281 2.01 3.51 -7.55
C PHE A 281 1.63 3.60 -9.02
N LEU A 282 0.57 2.89 -9.45
CA LEU A 282 0.01 3.04 -10.80
C LEU A 282 -0.55 4.46 -11.03
N ASN A 283 -1.21 5.05 -10.02
CA ASN A 283 -1.69 6.42 -10.09
C ASN A 283 -0.53 7.43 -10.21
N ILE A 284 0.53 7.26 -9.41
CA ILE A 284 1.74 8.07 -9.50
C ILE A 284 2.35 7.97 -10.91
N PHE A 285 2.46 6.76 -11.44
CA PHE A 285 2.98 6.51 -12.78
C PHE A 285 2.14 7.23 -13.85
N ASN A 286 0.81 7.10 -13.82
CA ASN A 286 -0.06 7.74 -14.80
C ASN A 286 0.02 9.28 -14.73
N ASN A 287 0.15 9.84 -13.53
CA ASN A 287 0.39 11.28 -13.35
C ASN A 287 1.73 11.71 -13.95
N ALA A 288 2.80 10.95 -13.70
CA ALA A 288 4.12 11.23 -14.26
C ALA A 288 4.13 11.11 -15.79
N LEU A 289 3.43 10.10 -16.34
CA LEU A 289 3.26 9.92 -17.78
C LEU A 289 2.50 11.10 -18.41
N LEU A 290 1.37 11.50 -17.83
CA LEU A 290 0.60 12.65 -18.30
C LEU A 290 1.48 13.90 -18.37
N ARG A 291 2.19 14.18 -17.28
CA ARG A 291 3.07 15.35 -17.16
C ARG A 291 4.24 15.29 -18.13
N GLY A 292 4.86 14.12 -18.31
CA GLY A 292 5.94 13.91 -19.27
C GLY A 292 5.50 14.16 -20.70
N LEU A 293 4.31 13.68 -21.08
CA LEU A 293 3.75 13.94 -22.41
C LEU A 293 3.42 15.42 -22.63
N LEU A 294 2.88 16.11 -21.61
CA LEU A 294 2.62 17.55 -21.68
C LEU A 294 3.92 18.36 -21.88
N THR A 295 5.00 17.99 -21.18
CA THR A 295 6.29 18.67 -21.33
C THR A 295 6.93 18.49 -22.70
N GLN A 296 6.68 17.37 -23.39
CA GLN A 296 7.15 17.17 -24.76
C GLN A 296 6.34 17.99 -25.78
N GLY A 297 5.04 18.15 -25.54
CA GLY A 297 4.13 18.83 -26.47
C GLY A 297 4.21 20.36 -26.42
N ASN A 298 4.39 20.95 -25.23
CA ASN A 298 4.45 22.40 -25.07
C ASN A 298 5.12 22.80 -23.73
N SER A 299 6.28 23.46 -23.79
CA SER A 299 7.05 23.89 -22.60
C SER A 299 6.43 25.06 -21.83
N SER A 300 5.37 25.69 -22.34
CA SER A 300 4.67 26.81 -21.66
C SER A 300 3.57 26.35 -20.69
N ILE A 301 3.25 25.06 -20.65
CA ILE A 301 2.21 24.51 -19.78
C ILE A 301 2.78 24.28 -18.38
N ASP A 302 2.16 24.87 -17.36
CA ASP A 302 2.49 24.57 -15.97
C ASP A 302 1.98 23.17 -15.61
N ILE A 303 2.94 22.27 -15.36
CA ILE A 303 2.72 20.87 -15.04
C ILE A 303 2.00 20.72 -13.69
N SER A 304 2.14 21.71 -12.79
CA SER A 304 1.58 21.69 -11.44
C SER A 304 0.05 21.82 -11.41
N ASP A 305 -0.58 22.22 -12.52
CA ASP A 305 -2.04 22.29 -12.64
C ASP A 305 -2.69 20.96 -13.04
N TYR A 306 -1.88 19.98 -13.50
CA TYR A 306 -2.39 18.73 -14.05
C TYR A 306 -2.13 17.54 -13.12
N GLY A 307 -3.21 16.83 -12.79
CA GLY A 307 -3.15 15.58 -12.03
C GLY A 307 -4.46 14.79 -12.10
N ILE A 308 -4.34 13.47 -11.99
CA ILE A 308 -5.42 12.49 -11.93
C ILE A 308 -5.39 11.85 -10.54
N THR A 309 -6.54 11.74 -9.87
CA THR A 309 -6.67 11.12 -8.54
C THR A 309 -7.49 9.86 -8.60
#